data_AF-A0A067GAM7-F1
#
_entry.id   AF-A0A067GAM7-F1
#
_cell.length_a   1.000
_cell.length_b   1.000
_cell.length_c   1.000
_cell.angle_alpha   90.00
_cell.angle_beta   90.00
_cell.angle_gamma   90.00
#
_symmetry.space_group_name_H-M   'P 1'
#
loop_
_entity.id
_entity.type
_entity.pdbx_description
1 polymer ?
#
loop_
_entity_poly.entity_id
_entity_poly.type
_entity_poly.pdbx_seq_one_letter_code
_entity_poly.pdbx_strand_id
1 'polypeptide(L)'
;MYTFVFLWTPALSPNDEEIPHGFIFATFMLASMLGSSFASRLLAHSSLRVESYMQIVFIISSASLLIPILTNFLETPPDVRGGGISLSGSLQLIGFSTFEACVGIFWPSIMKMRSQYIPEEARSTIMNFFRIPLNVFVCVVLYNVDAFPITIMFGMCSIFLFIASVLQRRLEGIAESQKSRSQDWTAIRESDREAEPLNV
;
A
#
# COMPACT_ATOMS: atom_id res chain seq x y z
N MET A 1 1.45 -4.77 5.72
CA MET A 1 0.25 -5.36 6.33
C MET A 1 0.62 -6.40 7.39
N TYR A 2 1.16 -7.58 7.03
CA TYR A 2 1.45 -8.64 8.03
C TYR A 2 2.33 -8.15 9.19
N THR A 3 3.48 -7.55 8.90
CA THR A 3 4.36 -6.96 9.91
C THR A 3 3.65 -5.90 10.75
N PHE A 4 2.80 -5.07 10.15
CA PHE A 4 2.00 -4.07 10.87
C PHE A 4 1.02 -4.70 11.86
N VAL A 5 0.30 -5.76 11.45
CA VAL A 5 -0.68 -6.47 12.30
C VAL A 5 -0.04 -7.09 13.55
N PHE A 6 1.25 -7.45 13.49
CA PHE A 6 1.98 -7.94 14.66
C PHE A 6 2.61 -6.80 15.49
N LEU A 7 2.99 -5.69 14.87
CA LEU A 7 3.72 -4.61 15.55
C LEU A 7 2.84 -3.51 16.13
N TRP A 8 1.59 -3.34 15.68
CA TRP A 8 0.75 -2.24 16.19
C TRP A 8 0.41 -2.38 17.67
N THR A 9 0.25 -3.60 18.18
CA THR A 9 -0.04 -3.86 19.61
C THR A 9 1.12 -3.44 20.51
N PRO A 10 2.37 -3.93 20.33
CA PRO A 10 3.50 -3.48 21.14
C PRO A 10 3.88 -2.01 20.89
N ALA A 11 3.57 -1.45 19.71
CA ALA A 11 3.81 -0.04 19.44
C ALA A 11 2.86 0.91 20.18
N LEU A 12 1.65 0.45 20.51
CA LEU A 12 0.61 1.29 21.12
C LEU A 12 0.46 1.05 22.63
N SER A 13 0.83 -0.14 23.13
CA SER A 13 0.89 -0.45 24.56
C SER A 13 2.27 -0.98 24.95
N PRO A 14 3.31 -0.10 25.02
CA PRO A 14 4.65 -0.51 25.44
C PRO A 14 4.74 -0.88 26.94
N ASN A 15 3.75 -0.50 27.75
CA ASN A 15 3.73 -0.69 29.21
C ASN A 15 2.55 -1.57 29.72
N ASP A 16 1.96 -2.42 28.87
CA ASP A 16 0.80 -3.26 29.22
C ASP A 16 -0.41 -2.46 29.79
N GLU A 17 -0.62 -1.24 29.29
CA GLU A 17 -1.81 -0.47 29.64
C GLU A 17 -3.06 -1.16 29.07
N GLU A 18 -4.15 -1.16 29.85
CA GLU A 18 -5.46 -1.71 29.45
C GLU A 18 -6.11 -0.83 28.37
N ILE A 19 -5.63 -0.97 27.14
CA ILE A 19 -6.22 -0.33 25.98
C ILE A 19 -7.29 -1.26 25.39
N PRO A 20 -8.47 -0.75 24.96
CA PRO A 20 -9.48 -1.55 24.28
C PRO A 20 -9.01 -1.99 22.89
N HIS A 21 -8.18 -3.04 22.83
CA HIS A 21 -7.60 -3.60 21.61
C HIS A 21 -8.66 -3.91 20.54
N GLY A 22 -9.81 -4.44 20.95
CA GLY A 22 -10.92 -4.75 20.05
C GLY A 22 -11.51 -3.52 19.36
N PHE A 23 -11.62 -2.38 20.06
CA PHE A 23 -12.16 -1.15 19.49
C PHE A 23 -11.20 -0.51 18.47
N ILE A 24 -9.90 -0.56 18.77
CA ILE A 24 -8.86 -0.05 17.86
C ILE A 24 -8.79 -0.92 16.61
N PHE A 25 -8.79 -2.24 16.78
CA PHE A 25 -8.82 -3.17 15.66
C PHE A 25 -10.09 -2.99 14.81
N ALA A 26 -11.26 -2.76 15.43
CA ALA A 26 -12.48 -2.44 14.70
C ALA A 26 -12.37 -1.13 13.91
N THR A 27 -11.70 -0.12 14.48
CA THR A 27 -11.42 1.16 13.80
C THR A 27 -10.52 0.97 12.59
N PHE A 28 -9.48 0.13 12.69
CA PHE A 28 -8.60 -0.23 11.57
C PHE A 28 -9.35 -1.00 10.47
N MET A 29 -10.21 -1.94 10.85
CA MET A 29 -11.07 -2.66 9.91
C MET A 29 -12.04 -1.71 9.21
N LEU A 30 -12.64 -0.76 9.94
CA LEU A 30 -13.49 0.26 9.34
C LEU A 30 -12.72 1.15 8.36
N ALA A 31 -11.52 1.60 8.73
CA ALA A 31 -10.66 2.42 7.87
C ALA A 31 -10.30 1.68 6.56
N SER A 32 -9.94 0.40 6.63
CA SER A 32 -9.62 -0.40 5.44
C SER A 32 -10.86 -0.67 4.55
N MET A 33 -12.04 -0.84 5.13
CA MET A 33 -13.31 -0.93 4.38
C MET A 33 -13.66 0.38 3.67
N LEU A 34 -13.47 1.52 4.34
CA LEU A 34 -13.65 2.85 3.74
C LEU A 34 -12.67 3.07 2.59
N GLY A 35 -11.40 2.71 2.76
CA GLY A 35 -10.39 2.76 1.70
C GLY A 35 -10.75 1.90 0.48
N SER A 36 -11.21 0.67 0.72
CA SER A 36 -11.65 -0.24 -0.36
C SER A 36 -12.86 0.30 -1.13
N SER A 37 -13.81 0.90 -0.42
CA SER A 37 -14.98 1.54 -1.02
C SER A 37 -14.60 2.76 -1.85
N PHE A 38 -13.68 3.59 -1.35
CA PHE A 38 -13.14 4.74 -2.08
C PHE A 38 -12.43 4.30 -3.35
N ALA A 39 -11.57 3.28 -3.28
CA ALA A 39 -10.90 2.73 -4.44
C ALA A 39 -11.89 2.15 -5.45
N SER A 40 -12.93 1.46 -5.02
CA SER A 40 -13.95 0.91 -5.93
C SER A 40 -14.65 2.01 -6.73
N ARG A 41 -14.97 3.15 -6.09
CA ARG A 41 -15.49 4.35 -6.79
C ARG A 41 -14.46 4.94 -7.73
N LEU A 42 -13.20 5.04 -7.31
CA LEU A 42 -12.11 5.55 -8.13
C LEU A 42 -11.90 4.69 -9.39
N LEU A 43 -12.00 3.36 -9.23
CA LEU A 43 -11.88 2.39 -10.31
C LEU A 43 -13.05 2.42 -11.30
N ALA A 44 -14.24 2.87 -10.85
CA ALA A 44 -15.40 3.08 -11.69
C ALA A 44 -15.23 4.31 -12.60
N HIS A 45 -14.44 5.30 -12.19
CA HIS A 45 -14.07 6.43 -13.04
C HIS A 45 -12.89 6.04 -13.95
N SER A 46 -13.20 5.83 -15.24
CA SER A 46 -12.25 5.43 -16.29
C SER A 46 -11.15 6.46 -16.61
N SER A 47 -11.29 7.70 -16.12
CA SER A 47 -10.30 8.77 -16.33
C SER A 47 -9.11 8.71 -15.38
N LEU A 48 -9.22 8.02 -14.25
CA LEU A 48 -8.17 7.98 -13.23
C LEU A 48 -7.34 6.72 -13.40
N ARG A 49 -6.09 6.90 -13.82
CA ARG A 49 -5.14 5.80 -13.96
C ARG A 49 -4.75 5.26 -12.60
N VAL A 50 -4.80 3.94 -12.48
CA VAL A 50 -4.46 3.21 -11.25
C VAL A 50 -3.00 3.46 -10.89
N GLU A 51 -2.16 3.59 -11.90
CA GLU A 51 -0.74 3.83 -11.77
C GLU A 51 -0.42 5.14 -11.03
N SER A 52 -1.12 6.23 -11.36
CA SER A 52 -0.81 7.56 -10.83
C SER A 52 -1.28 7.72 -9.37
N TYR A 53 -2.50 7.30 -9.02
CA TYR A 53 -2.98 7.45 -7.64
C TYR A 53 -2.32 6.46 -6.68
N MET A 54 -1.91 5.28 -7.14
CA MET A 54 -1.23 4.29 -6.29
C MET A 54 0.12 4.79 -5.78
N GLN A 55 0.82 5.63 -6.54
CA GLN A 55 2.05 6.28 -6.07
C GLN A 55 1.79 7.16 -4.85
N ILE A 56 0.70 7.94 -4.88
CA ILE A 56 0.28 8.80 -3.78
C ILE A 56 -0.07 7.94 -2.56
N VAL A 57 -0.80 6.84 -2.76
CA VAL A 57 -1.16 5.89 -1.68
C VAL A 57 0.10 5.30 -1.03
N PHE A 58 1.12 4.93 -1.80
CA PHE A 58 2.38 4.42 -1.24
C PHE A 58 3.18 5.48 -0.49
N ILE A 59 3.19 6.72 -0.97
CA ILE A 59 3.87 7.84 -0.28
C ILE A 59 3.17 8.15 1.04
N ILE A 60 1.83 8.24 1.04
CA ILE A 60 1.05 8.45 2.27
C ILE A 60 1.27 7.28 3.23
N SER A 61 1.27 6.04 2.74
CA SER A 61 1.54 4.86 3.58
C SER A 61 2.93 4.90 4.21
N SER A 62 3.95 5.28 3.43
CA SER A 62 5.33 5.45 3.91
C SER A 62 5.41 6.53 4.98
N ALA A 63 4.78 7.69 4.76
CA ALA A 63 4.73 8.78 5.73
C ALA A 63 4.00 8.36 7.02
N SER A 64 2.86 7.66 6.90
CA SER A 64 2.10 7.16 8.05
C SER A 64 2.90 6.19 8.93
N LEU A 65 3.76 5.36 8.34
CA LEU A 65 4.64 4.46 9.10
C LEU A 65 5.87 5.17 9.69
N LEU A 66 6.19 6.40 9.27
CA LEU A 66 7.22 7.23 9.90
C LEU A 66 6.68 7.99 11.11
N ILE A 67 5.37 8.24 11.21
CA ILE A 67 4.75 8.95 12.35
C ILE A 67 5.08 8.28 13.69
N PRO A 68 4.89 6.95 13.89
CA PRO A 68 5.23 6.29 15.15
C PRO A 68 6.72 6.33 15.49
N ILE A 69 7.59 6.37 14.47
CA ILE A 69 9.03 6.48 14.65
C ILE A 69 9.36 7.87 15.20
N LEU A 70 8.82 8.92 14.57
CA LEU A 70 9.03 10.30 15.01
C LEU A 70 8.46 10.54 16.40
N THR A 71 7.27 10.01 16.72
CA THR A 71 6.69 10.17 18.05
C THR A 71 7.50 9.46 19.13
N ASN A 72 8.03 8.25 18.87
CA ASN A 72 8.96 7.57 19.78
C ASN A 72 10.27 8.37 20.00
N PHE A 73 10.79 9.03 18.96
CA PHE A 73 11.99 9.88 19.09
C PHE A 73 11.74 11.22 19.80
N LEU A 74 10.49 11.70 19.81
CA LEU A 74 10.06 12.95 20.45
C LEU A 74 9.61 12.78 21.90
N GLU A 75 9.62 11.56 22.45
CA GLU A 75 9.31 11.31 23.86
C GLU A 75 10.40 11.87 24.79
N THR A 76 10.18 13.11 25.21
CA THR A 76 10.72 13.70 26.44
C THR A 76 10.04 13.09 27.68
N PRO A 77 10.75 13.02 28.84
CA PRO A 77 10.50 12.08 29.96
C PRO A 77 9.14 12.20 30.68
N PRO A 78 8.80 11.20 31.53
CA PRO A 78 7.44 10.89 31.95
C PRO A 78 7.01 11.77 33.11
N ASP A 79 6.20 12.79 32.87
CA ASP A 79 5.56 13.49 33.99
C ASP A 79 4.26 14.17 33.58
N VAL A 80 3.23 13.39 33.23
CA VAL A 80 1.91 13.57 33.88
C VAL A 80 1.09 12.29 33.67
N ARG A 81 0.80 11.60 34.78
CA ARG A 81 -0.25 10.56 34.86
C ARG A 81 -1.63 11.24 34.74
N GLY A 82 -2.02 11.64 33.53
CA GLY A 82 -3.35 12.14 33.22
C GLY A 82 -4.17 11.06 32.54
N GLY A 83 -5.27 10.62 33.15
CA GLY A 83 -6.15 9.53 32.68
C GLY A 83 -6.90 9.85 31.38
N GLY A 84 -6.20 9.83 30.25
CA GLY A 84 -6.74 9.95 28.90
C GLY A 84 -5.70 9.55 27.85
N ILE A 85 -6.16 9.27 26.63
CA ILE A 85 -5.30 8.90 25.49
C ILE A 85 -4.27 10.01 25.29
N SER A 86 -2.98 9.72 25.51
CA SER A 86 -1.90 10.68 25.29
C SER A 86 -1.93 11.21 23.86
N LEU A 87 -1.53 12.47 23.65
CA LEU A 87 -1.46 13.11 22.34
C LEU A 87 -0.56 12.28 21.39
N SER A 88 0.49 11.64 21.93
CA SER A 88 1.34 10.68 21.20
C SER A 88 0.57 9.46 20.71
N GLY A 89 -0.23 8.82 21.58
CA GLY A 89 -1.06 7.66 21.22
C GLY A 89 -2.17 7.99 20.22
N SER A 90 -2.75 9.19 20.31
CA SER A 90 -3.73 9.68 19.33
C SER A 90 -3.10 9.88 17.95
N LEU A 91 -1.90 10.45 17.87
CA LEU A 91 -1.16 10.60 16.61
C LEU A 91 -0.77 9.25 16.00
N GLN A 92 -0.34 8.29 16.82
CA GLN A 92 -0.06 6.93 16.38
C GLN A 92 -1.32 6.23 15.83
N LEU A 93 -2.46 6.34 16.52
CA LEU A 93 -3.74 5.80 16.05
C LEU A 93 -4.18 6.41 14.72
N ILE A 94 -4.01 7.72 14.52
CA ILE A 94 -4.31 8.39 13.25
C ILE A 94 -3.37 7.90 12.14
N GLY A 95 -2.07 7.77 12.42
CA GLY A 95 -1.09 7.25 11.47
C GLY A 95 -1.43 5.82 11.04
N PHE A 96 -1.69 4.94 12.01
CA PHE A 96 -2.08 3.55 11.77
C PHE A 96 -3.42 3.41 11.03
N SER A 97 -4.42 4.21 11.39
CA SER A 97 -5.71 4.23 10.69
C SER A 97 -5.56 4.71 9.24
N THR A 98 -4.71 5.71 9.00
CA THR A 98 -4.42 6.22 7.66
C THR A 98 -3.68 5.17 6.82
N PHE A 99 -2.73 4.46 7.42
CA PHE A 99 -2.04 3.34 6.78
C PHE A 99 -3.05 2.22 6.39
N GLU A 100 -3.95 1.85 7.27
CA GLU A 100 -4.98 0.83 7.00
C GLU A 100 -5.97 1.27 5.91
N ALA A 101 -6.36 2.55 5.88
CA ALA A 101 -7.14 3.10 4.77
C ALA A 101 -6.38 3.00 3.43
N CYS A 102 -5.08 3.26 3.42
CA CYS A 102 -4.24 3.10 2.23
C CYS A 102 -4.11 1.63 1.80
N VAL A 103 -3.99 0.70 2.74
CA VAL A 103 -4.02 -0.76 2.47
C VAL A 103 -5.35 -1.16 1.85
N GLY A 104 -6.46 -0.61 2.36
CA GLY A 104 -7.79 -0.78 1.79
C GLY A 104 -7.89 -0.32 0.33
N ILE A 105 -7.24 0.81 -0.02
CA ILE A 105 -7.18 1.29 -1.40
C ILE A 105 -6.29 0.41 -2.28
N PHE A 106 -5.19 -0.08 -1.71
CA PHE A 106 -4.18 -0.87 -2.42
C PHE A 106 -4.75 -2.20 -2.96
N TRP A 107 -5.51 -2.94 -2.15
CA TRP A 107 -6.04 -4.28 -2.51
C TRP A 107 -6.88 -4.34 -3.80
N PRO A 108 -7.95 -3.54 -3.98
CA PRO A 108 -8.73 -3.54 -5.21
C PRO A 108 -7.92 -3.02 -6.41
N SER A 109 -7.06 -2.04 -6.17
CA SER A 109 -6.22 -1.41 -7.21
C SER A 109 -5.19 -2.38 -7.78
N ILE A 110 -4.48 -3.12 -6.91
CA ILE A 110 -3.52 -4.14 -7.35
C ILE A 110 -4.24 -5.32 -8.04
N MET A 111 -5.47 -5.65 -7.62
CA MET A 111 -6.26 -6.70 -8.26
C MET A 111 -6.58 -6.35 -9.72
N LYS A 112 -6.95 -5.09 -9.99
CA LYS A 112 -7.20 -4.59 -11.36
C LYS A 112 -5.94 -4.57 -12.21
N MET A 113 -4.81 -4.09 -11.69
CA MET A 113 -3.54 -4.12 -12.43
C MET A 113 -3.14 -5.56 -12.76
N ARG A 114 -3.26 -6.48 -11.80
CA ARG A 114 -2.97 -7.91 -12.03
C ARG A 114 -3.87 -8.53 -13.10
N SER A 115 -5.09 -8.05 -13.33
CA SER A 115 -5.97 -8.63 -14.37
C SER A 115 -5.64 -8.10 -15.75
N GLN A 116 -5.13 -6.87 -15.83
CA GLN A 116 -4.77 -6.23 -17.09
C GLN A 116 -3.38 -6.65 -17.59
N TYR A 117 -2.42 -6.85 -16.68
CA TYR A 117 -1.02 -7.10 -17.05
C TYR A 117 -0.60 -8.57 -16.99
N ILE A 118 -1.31 -9.44 -16.25
CA ILE A 118 -0.90 -10.85 -16.10
C ILE A 118 -1.79 -11.74 -16.97
N PRO A 119 -1.22 -12.52 -17.90
CA PRO A 119 -2.00 -13.43 -18.73
C PRO A 119 -2.75 -14.46 -17.88
N GLU A 120 -4.02 -14.70 -18.22
CA GLU A 120 -4.95 -15.60 -17.51
C GLU A 120 -4.34 -16.98 -17.23
N GLU A 121 -3.60 -17.52 -18.20
CA GLU A 121 -3.00 -18.86 -18.18
C GLU A 121 -1.94 -19.05 -17.09
N ALA A 122 -1.16 -18.01 -16.78
CA ALA A 122 -0.05 -18.07 -15.82
C ALA A 122 -0.35 -17.34 -14.50
N ARG A 123 -1.55 -16.75 -14.36
CA ARG A 123 -1.91 -15.86 -13.25
C ARG A 123 -1.74 -16.52 -11.88
N SER A 124 -2.26 -17.74 -11.73
CA SER A 124 -2.16 -18.51 -10.48
C SER A 124 -0.70 -18.83 -10.12
N THR A 125 0.07 -19.30 -11.10
CA THR A 125 1.48 -19.67 -10.93
C THR A 125 2.33 -18.48 -10.51
N ILE A 126 2.20 -17.34 -11.21
CA ILE A 126 2.94 -16.11 -10.92
C ILE A 126 2.59 -15.57 -9.51
N MET A 127 1.31 -15.56 -9.15
CA MET A 127 0.88 -15.10 -7.83
C MET A 127 1.43 -15.98 -6.70
N ASN A 128 1.42 -17.31 -6.87
CA ASN A 128 1.96 -18.23 -5.88
C ASN A 128 3.49 -18.09 -5.78
N PHE A 129 4.17 -17.93 -6.91
CA PHE A 129 5.62 -17.75 -6.95
C PHE A 129 6.09 -16.50 -6.20
N PHE A 130 5.35 -15.38 -6.26
CA PHE A 130 5.67 -14.18 -5.48
C PHE A 130 5.26 -14.25 -4.01
N ARG A 131 4.25 -15.07 -3.67
CA ARG A 131 3.76 -15.20 -2.29
C ARG A 131 4.74 -15.97 -1.40
N ILE A 132 5.36 -17.03 -1.91
CA ILE A 132 6.29 -17.87 -1.13
C ILE A 132 7.46 -17.04 -0.56
N PRO A 133 8.27 -16.33 -1.36
CA PRO A 133 9.40 -15.55 -0.83
C PRO A 133 8.94 -14.39 0.05
N LEU A 134 7.81 -13.75 -0.27
CA LEU A 134 7.25 -12.67 0.55
C LEU A 134 6.84 -13.17 1.94
N ASN A 135 6.14 -14.30 2.01
CA ASN A 135 5.73 -14.88 3.28
C ASN A 135 6.94 -15.40 4.08
N VAL A 136 7.93 -16.01 3.42
CA VAL A 136 9.18 -16.40 4.08
C VAL A 136 9.90 -15.17 4.66
N PHE A 137 10.00 -14.08 3.89
CA PHE A 137 10.58 -12.83 4.38
C PHE A 137 9.84 -12.31 5.62
N VAL A 138 8.51 -12.29 5.59
CA VAL A 138 7.69 -11.88 6.74
C VAL A 138 7.96 -12.80 7.94
N CYS A 139 8.03 -14.11 7.76
CA CYS A 139 8.35 -15.05 8.83
C CYS A 139 9.74 -14.80 9.42
N VAL A 140 10.76 -14.53 8.60
CA VAL A 140 12.12 -14.21 9.09
C VAL A 140 12.12 -12.92 9.90
N VAL A 141 11.43 -11.88 9.43
CA VAL A 141 11.32 -10.60 10.12
C VAL A 141 10.60 -10.77 11.47
N LEU A 142 9.49 -11.51 11.51
CA LEU A 142 8.75 -11.78 12.74
C LEU A 142 9.50 -12.70 13.71
N TYR A 143 10.25 -13.68 13.21
CA TYR A 143 11.09 -14.55 14.05
C TYR A 143 12.21 -13.76 14.74
N ASN A 144 12.70 -12.71 14.11
CA ASN A 144 13.75 -11.85 14.67
C ASN A 144 13.18 -10.57 15.32
N VAL A 145 11.89 -10.53 15.67
CA VAL A 145 11.27 -9.34 16.28
C VAL A 145 11.91 -8.95 17.62
N ASP A 146 12.39 -9.94 18.38
CA ASP A 146 13.09 -9.70 19.65
C ASP A 146 14.50 -9.11 19.46
N ALA A 147 15.10 -9.32 18.28
CA ALA A 147 16.44 -8.85 17.97
C ALA A 147 16.46 -7.48 17.28
N PHE A 148 15.33 -7.05 16.68
CA PHE A 148 15.24 -5.78 15.95
C PHE A 148 14.26 -4.81 16.61
N PRO A 149 14.68 -3.57 16.92
CA PRO A 149 13.77 -2.56 17.44
C PRO A 149 12.61 -2.31 16.47
N ILE A 150 11.40 -2.11 17.02
CA ILE A 150 10.17 -1.80 16.27
C ILE A 150 10.39 -0.64 15.29
N THR A 151 11.19 0.36 15.68
CA THR A 151 11.61 1.49 14.85
C THR A 151 12.31 1.07 13.55
N ILE A 152 13.21 0.09 13.62
CA ILE A 152 13.92 -0.43 12.45
C ILE A 152 12.94 -1.18 11.53
N MET A 153 12.00 -1.95 12.10
CA MET A 153 11.01 -2.69 11.32
C MET A 153 10.06 -1.75 10.57
N PHE A 154 9.55 -0.70 11.22
CA PHE A 154 8.74 0.33 10.56
C PHE A 154 9.56 1.15 9.56
N GLY A 155 10.82 1.46 9.86
CA GLY A 155 11.73 2.14 8.93
C GLY A 155 11.95 1.35 7.65
N MET A 156 12.24 0.05 7.78
CA MET A 156 12.39 -0.87 6.63
C MET A 156 11.10 -0.97 5.81
N CYS A 157 9.94 -1.07 6.47
CA CYS A 157 8.64 -1.06 5.79
C CYS A 157 8.40 0.25 5.03
N SER A 158 8.75 1.39 5.61
CA SER A 158 8.62 2.70 4.96
C SER A 158 9.54 2.82 3.73
N ILE A 159 10.79 2.37 3.82
CA ILE A 159 11.73 2.33 2.69
C ILE A 159 11.18 1.44 1.57
N PHE A 160 10.65 0.26 1.89
CA PHE A 160 10.08 -0.64 0.89
C PHE A 160 8.85 -0.04 0.20
N LEU A 161 7.99 0.67 0.92
CA LEU A 161 6.86 1.40 0.33
C LEU A 161 7.33 2.55 -0.56
N PHE A 162 8.40 3.25 -0.18
CA PHE A 162 9.00 4.28 -1.01
C PHE A 162 9.58 3.70 -2.31
N ILE A 163 10.33 2.60 -2.23
CA ILE A 163 10.83 1.87 -3.40
C ILE A 163 9.66 1.41 -4.27
N ALA A 164 8.59 0.88 -3.68
CA ALA A 164 7.38 0.50 -4.41
C ALA A 164 6.74 1.67 -5.15
N SER A 165 6.72 2.87 -4.56
CA SER A 165 6.27 4.09 -5.24
C SER A 165 7.13 4.43 -6.46
N VAL A 166 8.45 4.33 -6.34
CA VAL A 166 9.37 4.55 -7.48
C VAL A 166 9.16 3.50 -8.58
N LEU A 167 9.01 2.23 -8.21
CA LEU A 167 8.73 1.15 -9.15
C LEU A 167 7.37 1.34 -9.85
N GLN A 168 6.34 1.77 -9.12
CA GLN A 168 5.03 2.10 -9.67
C GLN A 168 5.13 3.23 -10.70
N ARG A 169 5.98 4.22 -10.46
CA ARG A 169 6.24 5.32 -11.38
C ARG A 169 6.99 4.90 -12.65
N ARG A 170 7.90 3.92 -12.52
CA ARG A 170 8.54 3.28 -13.69
C ARG A 170 7.53 2.47 -14.50
N LEU A 171 6.64 1.73 -13.83
CA LEU A 171 5.60 0.95 -14.48
C LEU A 171 4.62 1.86 -15.25
N GLU A 172 4.25 3.01 -14.67
CA GLU A 172 3.43 4.01 -15.37
C GLU A 172 4.07 4.46 -16.69
N GLY A 173 5.36 4.83 -16.66
CA GLY A 173 6.07 5.26 -17.87
C GLY A 173 6.16 4.16 -18.94
N ILE A 174 6.32 2.90 -18.53
CA ILE A 174 6.31 1.75 -19.45
C ILE A 174 4.91 1.53 -20.02
N ALA A 175 3.87 1.62 -19.19
CA ALA A 175 2.47 1.47 -19.61
C ALA A 175 2.06 2.57 -20.61
N GLU A 176 2.48 3.82 -20.39
CA GLU A 176 2.29 4.92 -21.32
C GLU A 176 2.99 4.66 -22.66
N SER A 177 4.24 4.18 -22.64
CA SER A 177 5.00 3.86 -23.85
C SER A 177 4.39 2.69 -24.65
N GLN A 178 3.86 1.66 -23.98
CA GLN A 178 3.14 0.57 -24.65
C GLN A 178 1.85 1.09 -25.30
N LYS A 179 1.10 1.96 -24.61
CA LYS A 179 -0.16 2.50 -25.12
C LYS A 179 0.07 3.43 -26.32
N SER A 180 1.03 4.35 -26.26
CA SER A 180 1.34 5.23 -27.39
C SER A 180 1.77 4.42 -28.61
N ARG A 181 2.64 3.42 -28.43
CA ARG A 181 3.06 2.51 -29.48
C ARG A 181 1.87 1.76 -30.10
N SER A 182 0.93 1.27 -29.29
CA SER A 182 -0.26 0.58 -29.79
C SER A 182 -1.17 1.49 -30.61
N GLN A 183 -1.33 2.76 -30.20
CA GLN A 183 -2.12 3.75 -30.94
C GLN A 183 -1.48 4.11 -32.28
N ASP A 184 -0.16 4.24 -32.31
CA ASP A 184 0.62 4.47 -33.53
C ASP A 184 0.43 3.32 -34.54
N TRP A 185 0.56 2.07 -34.07
CA TRP A 185 0.31 0.89 -34.92
C TRP A 185 -1.12 0.84 -35.47
N THR A 186 -2.12 1.21 -34.68
CA THR A 186 -3.51 1.26 -35.17
C THR A 186 -3.71 2.36 -36.21
N ALA A 187 -3.12 3.54 -36.01
CA ALA A 187 -3.21 4.64 -36.96
C ALA A 187 -2.51 4.31 -38.29
N ILE A 188 -1.33 3.68 -38.24
CA ILE A 188 -0.62 3.18 -39.42
C ILE A 188 -1.48 2.16 -40.16
N ARG A 189 -2.08 1.20 -39.45
CA ARG A 189 -2.92 0.17 -40.06
C ARG A 189 -4.22 0.70 -40.66
N GLU A 190 -4.79 1.78 -40.10
CA GLU A 190 -5.94 2.47 -40.68
C GLU A 190 -5.55 3.26 -41.94
N SER A 191 -4.41 3.97 -41.90
CA SER A 191 -3.85 4.65 -43.07
C SER A 191 -3.54 3.69 -44.22
N ASP A 192 -3.00 2.50 -43.93
CA ASP A 192 -2.72 1.48 -44.96
C ASP A 192 -4.02 0.91 -45.57
N ARG A 193 -5.10 0.81 -44.79
CA ARG A 193 -6.41 0.34 -45.28
C ARG A 193 -7.13 1.38 -46.13
N GLU A 194 -6.97 2.67 -45.84
CA GLU A 194 -7.53 3.75 -46.67
C GLU A 194 -6.78 3.92 -48.00
N ALA A 195 -5.52 3.46 -48.08
CA ALA A 195 -4.71 3.50 -49.28
C ALA A 195 -4.96 2.33 -50.26
N GLU A 196 -5.71 1.29 -49.86
CA GLU A 196 -6.15 0.25 -50.79
C GLU A 196 -7.26 0.81 -51.70
N PRO A 197 -7.07 0.83 -53.03
CA PRO A 197 -8.13 1.26 -53.93
C PRO A 197 -9.32 0.31 -53.79
N LEU A 198 -10.50 0.87 -53.50
CA LEU A 198 -11.78 0.16 -53.54
C LEU A 198 -11.93 -0.48 -54.92
N ASN A 199 -11.63 -1.77 -55.02
CA ASN A 199 -11.97 -2.58 -56.19
C ASN A 199 -13.49 -2.72 -56.23
N VAL A 200 -14.12 -1.79 -56.94
CA VAL A 200 -15.53 -1.82 -57.38
C VAL A 200 -15.62 -2.57 -58.70
#